data_AF-A0A934XW97-F1
#
_entry.id   AF-A0A934XW97-F1
#
_cell.length_a   1.000
_cell.length_b   1.000
_cell.length_c   1.000
_cell.angle_alpha   90.00
_cell.angle_beta   90.00
_cell.angle_gamma   90.00
#
_symmetry.space_group_name_H-M   'P 1'
#
loop_
_entity.id
_entity.type
_entity.pdbx_description
1 polymer ?
#
loop_
_entity_poly.entity_id
_entity_poly.type
_entity_poly.pdbx_seq_one_letter_code
_entity_poly.pdbx_strand_id
1 'polypeptide(L)'
;MPDSMAYLVEIGFSLGGVFDWRVAEATTNASWRVSNLLYGQADQESGRRYSWRVVVVSVTRDAAGNISAWQRVGPPSEARDFLWN
;
A
#
# COMPACT_ATOMS: atom_id res chain seq x y z
N MET A 1 19.66 19.05 6.04
CA MET A 1 19.88 17.59 6.23
C MET A 1 19.85 16.94 4.85
N PRO A 2 20.66 15.91 4.58
CA PRO A 2 20.57 15.21 3.29
C PRO A 2 19.21 14.51 3.16
N ASP A 3 18.77 14.35 1.92
CA ASP A 3 17.56 13.58 1.62
C ASP A 3 17.66 12.17 2.22
N SER A 4 16.58 11.71 2.84
CA SER A 4 16.53 10.40 3.48
C SER A 4 15.56 9.48 2.75
N MET A 5 15.97 8.24 2.53
CA MET A 5 15.15 7.21 1.91
C MET A 5 14.36 6.48 3.00
N ALA A 6 13.05 6.36 2.80
CA ALA A 6 12.17 5.56 3.65
C ALA A 6 11.31 4.63 2.78
N TYR A 7 10.73 3.60 3.39
CA TYR A 7 9.79 2.70 2.74
C TYR A 7 8.38 2.93 3.31
N LEU A 8 7.36 2.82 2.47
CA LEU A 8 5.95 2.84 2.83
C LEU A 8 5.28 1.57 2.34
N VAL A 9 4.24 1.13 3.04
CA VAL A 9 3.33 0.09 2.54
C VAL A 9 2.08 0.76 1.97
N GLU A 10 1.78 0.45 0.71
CA GLU A 10 0.49 0.72 0.08
C GLU A 10 -0.35 -0.56 0.07
N ILE A 11 -1.63 -0.41 0.37
CA ILE A 11 -2.64 -1.45 0.22
C ILE A 11 -3.67 -0.94 -0.76
N GLY A 12 -3.81 -1.66 -1.87
CA GLY A 12 -4.80 -1.40 -2.90
C GLY A 12 -5.94 -2.40 -2.82
N PHE A 13 -7.16 -1.95 -3.06
CA PHE A 13 -8.27 -2.83 -3.38
C PHE A 13 -8.95 -2.41 -4.68
N SER A 14 -9.47 -3.37 -5.43
CA SER A 14 -10.24 -3.09 -6.66
C SER A 14 -11.49 -3.95 -6.74
N LEU A 15 -12.56 -3.35 -7.24
CA LEU A 15 -13.72 -4.05 -7.76
C LEU A 15 -13.70 -3.97 -9.29
N GLY A 16 -13.29 -5.05 -9.96
CA GLY A 16 -13.36 -5.14 -11.42
C GLY A 16 -12.43 -4.19 -12.19
N GLY A 17 -11.31 -3.73 -11.61
CA GLY A 17 -10.38 -2.87 -12.35
C GLY A 17 -9.41 -2.06 -11.48
N VAL A 18 -9.52 -0.74 -11.56
CA VAL A 18 -8.57 0.21 -10.95
C VAL A 18 -8.51 0.03 -9.43
N PHE A 19 -7.30 0.04 -8.89
CA PHE A 19 -7.06 -0.07 -7.45
C PHE A 19 -7.16 1.29 -6.75
N ASP A 20 -7.97 1.37 -5.70
CA ASP A 20 -7.92 2.44 -4.70
C ASP A 20 -6.78 2.14 -3.72
N TRP A 21 -5.73 2.96 -3.72
CA TRP A 21 -4.49 2.74 -2.95
C TRP A 21 -4.49 3.58 -1.67
N ARG A 22 -4.24 2.91 -0.54
CA ARG A 22 -4.16 3.53 0.79
C ARG A 22 -2.79 3.25 1.44
N VAL A 23 -2.28 4.21 2.21
CA VAL A 23 -0.91 4.21 2.76
C VAL A 23 -0.95 3.95 4.26
N ALA A 24 -0.03 3.12 4.77
CA ALA A 24 -0.05 2.67 6.17
C ALA A 24 0.92 3.42 7.09
N GLU A 25 2.24 3.39 6.81
CA GLU A 25 3.27 4.00 7.68
C GLU A 25 4.64 4.02 6.98
N ALA A 26 5.50 4.97 7.36
CA ALA A 26 6.91 5.02 6.99
C ALA A 26 7.76 4.11 7.86
N THR A 27 8.54 3.23 7.24
CA THR A 27 9.47 2.32 7.89
C THR A 27 10.83 2.33 7.20
N THR A 28 11.88 2.07 7.96
CA THR A 28 13.23 1.82 7.42
C THR A 28 13.52 0.33 7.26
N ASN A 29 12.59 -0.54 7.67
CA ASN A 29 12.76 -1.99 7.63
C ASN A 29 12.29 -2.57 6.29
N ALA A 30 13.05 -3.54 5.77
CA ALA A 30 12.70 -4.27 4.54
C ALA A 30 11.62 -5.35 4.75
N SER A 31 11.20 -5.57 5.99
CA SER A 31 10.09 -6.46 6.36
C SER A 31 8.96 -5.63 6.94
N TRP A 32 7.77 -5.78 6.39
CA TRP A 32 6.60 -5.01 6.79
C TRP A 32 5.39 -5.91 6.91
N ARG A 33 4.49 -5.51 7.81
CA ARG A 33 3.19 -6.15 8.01
C ARG A 33 2.12 -5.19 7.51
N VAL A 34 1.06 -5.74 6.93
CA VAL A 34 -0.17 -4.97 6.67
C VAL A 34 -0.70 -4.49 8.01
N SER A 35 -0.90 -3.17 8.15
CA SER A 35 -1.56 -2.62 9.33
C SER A 35 -2.98 -3.19 9.41
N ASN A 36 -3.36 -3.70 10.59
CA ASN A 36 -4.73 -4.16 10.84
C ASN A 36 -5.77 -3.05 10.58
N LEU A 37 -5.37 -1.78 10.67
CA LEU A 37 -6.25 -0.65 10.39
C LEU A 37 -6.69 -0.60 8.93
N LEU A 38 -5.88 -1.08 7.99
CA LEU A 38 -6.19 -1.03 6.56
C LEU A 38 -6.83 -2.33 6.05
N TYR A 39 -6.76 -3.40 6.84
CA TYR A 39 -7.41 -4.66 6.51
C TYR A 39 -8.94 -4.49 6.54
N GLY A 40 -9.60 -4.80 5.43
CA GLY A 40 -11.06 -4.75 5.32
C GLY A 40 -11.68 -3.35 5.19
N GLN A 41 -10.89 -2.29 4.99
CA GLN A 41 -11.42 -0.93 4.78
C GLN A 41 -11.90 -0.65 3.35
N ALA A 42 -11.83 -1.64 2.46
CA ALA A 42 -12.50 -1.58 1.17
C ALA A 42 -14.02 -1.61 1.37
N ASP A 43 -14.76 -0.78 0.64
CA ASP A 43 -16.22 -0.86 0.61
C ASP A 43 -16.63 -2.23 0.06
N GLN A 44 -17.27 -3.03 0.92
CA GLN A 44 -17.62 -4.43 0.64
C GLN A 44 -19.14 -4.57 0.44
N GLU A 45 -19.50 -5.22 -0.66
CA GLU A 45 -20.86 -5.60 -1.04
C GLU A 45 -20.88 -7.09 -1.35
N SER A 46 -21.93 -7.79 -0.94
CA SER A 46 -22.09 -9.22 -1.18
C SER A 46 -22.25 -9.54 -2.68
N GLY A 47 -21.79 -10.72 -3.08
CA GLY A 47 -21.83 -11.20 -4.47
C GLY A 47 -20.77 -10.57 -5.38
N ARG A 48 -19.83 -9.79 -4.84
CA ARG A 48 -18.78 -9.11 -5.62
C ARG A 48 -17.40 -9.72 -5.38
N ARG A 49 -16.60 -9.75 -6.45
CA ARG A 49 -15.20 -10.21 -6.42
C ARG A 49 -14.27 -9.03 -6.16
N TYR A 50 -13.50 -9.14 -5.09
CA TYR A 50 -12.51 -8.16 -4.68
C TYR A 50 -11.13 -8.68 -4.98
N SER A 51 -10.27 -7.81 -5.50
CA SER A 51 -8.83 -8.05 -5.56
C SER A 51 -8.14 -7.10 -4.59
N TRP A 52 -7.27 -7.64 -3.74
CA TRP A 52 -6.43 -6.83 -2.86
C TRP A 52 -4.95 -7.03 -3.19
N ARG A 53 -4.17 -5.96 -3.03
CA ARG A 53 -2.73 -5.94 -3.30
C ARG A 53 -2.00 -5.19 -2.20
N VAL A 54 -0.83 -5.70 -1.84
CA VAL A 54 0.12 -5.01 -0.97
C VAL A 54 1.35 -4.69 -1.80
N VAL A 55 1.80 -3.45 -1.79
CA VAL A 55 2.97 -3.00 -2.51
C VAL A 55 3.83 -2.16 -1.56
N VAL A 56 5.14 -2.23 -1.74
CA VAL A 56 6.04 -1.29 -1.08
C VAL A 56 6.47 -0.20 -2.00
N VAL A 57 6.56 0.98 -1.40
CA VAL A 57 6.97 2.20 -2.03
C VAL A 57 8.22 2.69 -1.33
N SER A 58 9.23 3.06 -2.09
CA SER A 58 10.31 3.90 -1.61
C SER A 58 9.89 5.36 -1.74
N VAL A 59 10.07 6.12 -0.68
CA VAL A 59 9.92 7.57 -0.69
C VAL A 59 11.23 8.25 -0.36
N THR A 60 11.49 9.35 -1.07
CA THR A 60 12.57 10.27 -0.72
C THR A 60 11.94 11.42 0.05
N ARG A 61 12.54 11.78 1.19
CA ARG A 61 12.15 12.96 1.96
C ARG A 61 13.17 14.07 1.81
N ASP A 62 12.68 15.29 1.62
CA ASP A 62 13.50 16.50 1.58
C ASP A 62 14.05 16.86 2.98
N ALA A 63 14.89 17.89 3.03
CA ALA A 63 15.47 18.39 4.27
C ALA A 63 14.45 18.91 5.30
N ALA A 64 13.21 19.18 4.90
CA ALA A 64 12.11 19.59 5.75
C ALA A 64 11.22 18.41 6.21
N GLY A 65 11.50 17.20 5.73
CA GLY A 65 10.77 15.98 6.05
C GLY A 65 9.57 15.69 5.15
N ASN A 66 9.33 16.50 4.11
CA ASN A 66 8.26 16.28 3.15
C ASN A 66 8.66 15.22 2.13
N ILE A 67 7.69 14.46 1.62
CA ILE A 67 7.93 13.49 0.54
C ILE A 67 8.18 14.25 -0.76
N SER A 68 9.37 14.10 -1.33
CA SER A 68 9.80 14.72 -2.59
C SER A 68 9.79 13.77 -3.78
N ALA A 69 9.86 12.45 -3.54
CA ALA A 69 9.75 11.43 -4.58
C ALA A 69 9.06 10.17 -4.06
N TRP A 70 8.40 9.43 -4.97
CA TRP A 70 7.59 8.25 -4.70
C TRP A 70 7.78 7.20 -5.79
N GLN A 71 8.15 5.97 -5.44
CA GLN A 71 8.28 4.88 -6.41
C GLN A 71 7.94 3.52 -5.80
N ARG A 72 7.20 2.68 -6.54
CA ARG A 72 6.94 1.28 -6.14
C ARG A 72 8.19 0.42 -6.29
N VAL A 73 8.51 -0.32 -5.24
CA VAL A 73 9.67 -1.21 -5.12
C VAL A 73 9.23 -2.62 -5.53
N GLY A 74 9.09 -2.84 -6.83
CA GLY A 74 8.81 -4.15 -7.41
C GLY A 74 7.32 -4.54 -7.48
N PRO A 75 7.02 -5.81 -7.82
CA PRO A 75 5.65 -6.31 -7.92
C PRO A 75 4.97 -6.34 -6.54
N PRO A 76 3.63 -6.47 -6.48
CA PRO A 76 2.93 -6.60 -5.21
C PRO A 76 3.51 -7.74 -4.37
N SER A 77 3.86 -7.44 -3.11
CA SER A 77 4.33 -8.44 -2.16
C SER A 77 3.25 -9.45 -1.81
N GLU A 78 1.98 -9.08 -1.99
CA GLU A 78 0.84 -9.96 -1.84
C GLU A 78 -0.28 -9.54 -2.79
N ALA A 79 -0.97 -10.53 -3.36
CA ALA A 79 -2.20 -10.35 -4.11
C ALA A 79 -3.15 -11.50 -3.77
N ARG A 80 -4.39 -11.20 -3.38
CA ARG A 80 -5.43 -12.24 -3.38
C ARG A 80 -6.74 -11.70 -3.94
N ASP A 81 -7.51 -12.63 -4.47
CA ASP A 81 -8.87 -12.41 -4.87
C ASP A 81 -9.79 -13.13 -3.89
N PHE A 82 -10.88 -12.49 -3.51
CA PHE A 82 -11.92 -13.14 -2.71
C PHE A 82 -13.30 -12.72 -3.18
N LEU A 83 -14.25 -13.64 -3.03
CA LEU A 83 -15.67 -13.38 -3.21
C LEU A 83 -16.26 -13.06 -1.83
N TRP A 84 -16.87 -11.90 -1.69
CA TRP A 84 -17.60 -11.57 -0.46
C TRP A 84 -19.01 -12.15 -0.57
N ASN A 85 -19.35 -13.10 0.30
CA ASN A 85 -20.65 -13.78 0.34
C ASN A 85 -21.51 -13.25 1.48
#